data_AF-A0A935KIG4-F1
#
_entry.id   AF-A0A935KIG4-F1
#
_cell.length_a   1.000
_cell.length_b   1.000
_cell.length_c   1.000
_cell.angle_alpha   90.00
_cell.angle_beta   90.00
_cell.angle_gamma   90.00
#
_symmetry.space_group_name_H-M   'P 1'
#
loop_
_entity.id
_entity.type
_entity.pdbx_description
1 polymer ?
#
loop_
_entity_poly.entity_id
_entity_poly.type
_entity_poly.pdbx_seq_one_letter_code
_entity_poly.pdbx_strand_id
1 'polypeptide(L)'
;MKKRISYLQEFRIRNFLTVFSLVVAIFFLRIFVYLGIDKFIIAPFGIDQIKKEINLDLFSIFLFVGCLAWLLYLLVWRKLLPCINSWVNLVLVTLCYLLVFRFSNVYNFESFQLISSIKYLDILFFCFLLVITKFKYYNSKDKGESIYGFIEDNFNPEVSKDILSRQNYAHKIGLKILGTNSLKKSFVIAINSPWGFGKSGFLLLLEEFFKINNSQDFKMNAIRSSDLLDATEIDRLYQRINNIIIVRYNPWKNFDDKKIVQDFFNELSSSISKYDLQLSKKVKKYGKDLTKLDDNVFSKLVELAVDSIASESTLTELFDEINNSLDRIQKKIIVFVDDLDRLTGDELIDVLKLIRNTANFRNTFLLLHMIIIMC
;
A
#
# COMPACT_ATOMS: atom_id res chain seq x y z
N MET A 1 15.87 11.08 -25.95
CA MET A 1 16.69 10.61 -24.80
C MET A 1 15.89 10.25 -23.55
N LYS A 2 14.88 11.03 -23.12
CA LYS A 2 14.08 10.74 -21.89
C LYS A 2 13.40 9.37 -21.84
N LYS A 3 13.01 8.78 -22.99
CA LYS A 3 12.37 7.44 -23.08
C LYS A 3 13.20 6.28 -22.50
N ARG A 4 14.53 6.37 -22.47
CA ARG A 4 15.42 5.27 -22.01
C ARG A 4 15.59 5.21 -20.49
N ILE A 5 15.33 6.32 -19.77
CA ILE A 5 15.62 6.43 -18.34
C ILE A 5 14.57 5.68 -17.49
N SER A 6 13.29 5.76 -17.88
CA SER A 6 12.20 5.08 -17.17
C SER A 6 12.32 3.55 -17.18
N TYR A 7 12.87 2.97 -18.27
CA TYR A 7 13.03 1.53 -18.43
C TYR A 7 14.07 0.94 -17.45
N LEU A 8 15.14 1.71 -17.17
CA LEU A 8 16.19 1.30 -16.22
C LEU A 8 15.76 1.43 -14.76
N GLN A 9 14.79 2.29 -14.45
CA GLN A 9 14.27 2.51 -13.08
C GLN A 9 13.46 1.32 -12.52
N GLU A 10 13.02 0.36 -13.35
CA GLU A 10 12.30 -0.83 -12.89
C GLU A 10 13.21 -1.98 -12.39
N PHE A 11 14.53 -1.79 -12.37
CA PHE A 11 15.44 -2.82 -11.88
C PHE A 11 15.17 -3.10 -10.39
N ARG A 12 14.81 -4.35 -10.08
CA ARG A 12 14.52 -4.77 -8.70
C ARG A 12 15.68 -5.60 -8.18
N ILE A 13 16.48 -5.00 -7.30
CA ILE A 13 17.64 -5.65 -6.65
C ILE A 13 17.24 -6.97 -6.00
N ARG A 14 16.06 -7.05 -5.35
CA ARG A 14 15.58 -8.28 -4.73
C ARG A 14 15.46 -9.44 -5.74
N ASN A 15 14.93 -9.20 -6.93
CA ASN A 15 14.77 -10.23 -7.96
C ASN A 15 16.13 -10.70 -8.48
N PHE A 16 17.05 -9.75 -8.69
CA PHE A 16 18.42 -10.05 -9.06
C PHE A 16 19.09 -10.94 -8.01
N LEU A 17 19.03 -10.56 -6.73
CA LEU A 17 19.62 -11.33 -5.63
C LEU A 17 19.05 -12.74 -5.54
N THR A 18 17.73 -12.93 -5.74
CA THR A 18 17.11 -14.26 -5.73
C THR A 18 17.56 -15.16 -6.88
N VAL A 19 17.70 -14.61 -8.09
CA VAL A 19 18.15 -15.40 -9.24
C VAL A 19 19.64 -15.68 -9.15
N PHE A 20 20.41 -14.68 -8.71
CA PHE A 20 21.85 -14.82 -8.47
C PHE A 20 22.14 -15.88 -7.39
N SER A 21 21.44 -15.85 -6.25
CA SER A 21 21.64 -16.85 -5.19
C SER A 21 21.29 -18.27 -5.67
N LEU A 22 20.25 -18.41 -6.49
CA LEU A 22 19.87 -19.69 -7.08
C LEU A 22 20.93 -20.20 -8.08
N VAL A 23 21.47 -19.33 -8.93
CA VAL A 23 22.58 -19.66 -9.84
C VAL A 23 23.83 -20.09 -9.06
N VAL A 24 24.18 -19.36 -8.00
CA VAL A 24 25.31 -19.70 -7.13
C VAL A 24 25.06 -21.05 -6.44
N ALA A 25 23.86 -21.30 -5.92
CA ALA A 25 23.50 -22.57 -5.31
C ALA A 25 23.63 -23.74 -6.29
N ILE A 26 23.12 -23.60 -7.53
CA ILE A 26 23.24 -24.62 -8.58
C ILE A 26 24.72 -24.90 -8.88
N PHE A 27 25.56 -23.87 -8.95
CA PHE A 27 26.99 -24.03 -9.21
C PHE A 27 27.71 -24.83 -8.10
N PHE A 28 27.43 -24.55 -6.83
CA PHE A 28 28.02 -25.28 -5.70
C PHE A 28 27.45 -26.70 -5.58
N LEU A 29 26.16 -26.89 -5.86
CA LEU A 29 25.49 -28.19 -5.80
C LEU A 29 25.57 -28.98 -7.11
N ARG A 30 26.38 -28.53 -8.08
CA ARG A 30 26.42 -29.11 -9.44
C ARG A 30 26.60 -30.62 -9.48
N ILE A 31 27.34 -31.20 -8.54
CA ILE A 31 27.57 -32.64 -8.49
C ILE A 31 26.27 -33.43 -8.21
N PHE A 32 25.42 -32.91 -7.31
CA PHE A 32 24.10 -33.48 -7.04
C PHE A 32 23.14 -33.23 -8.21
N VAL A 33 23.29 -32.09 -8.89
CA VAL A 33 22.52 -31.78 -10.10
C VAL A 33 22.82 -32.79 -11.20
N TYR A 34 24.09 -33.12 -11.47
CA TYR A 34 24.46 -34.14 -12.46
C TYR A 34 23.90 -35.51 -12.10
N LEU A 35 24.08 -35.96 -10.84
CA LEU A 35 23.53 -37.23 -10.36
C LEU A 35 22.00 -37.30 -10.52
N GLY A 36 21.32 -36.20 -10.27
CA GLY A 36 19.88 -36.09 -10.48
C GLY A 36 19.50 -36.21 -11.96
N ILE A 37 20.20 -35.50 -12.84
CA ILE A 37 19.95 -35.55 -14.29
C ILE A 37 20.19 -36.96 -14.83
N ASP A 38 21.27 -37.62 -14.43
CA ASP A 38 21.58 -38.97 -14.87
C ASP A 38 20.49 -39.95 -14.44
N LYS A 39 20.06 -39.87 -13.17
CA LYS A 39 19.06 -40.77 -12.59
C LYS A 39 17.64 -40.55 -13.12
N PHE A 40 17.24 -39.29 -13.30
CA PHE A 40 15.84 -38.94 -13.57
C PHE A 40 15.56 -38.53 -15.01
N ILE A 41 16.58 -38.13 -15.78
CA ILE A 41 16.42 -37.65 -17.15
C ILE A 41 17.11 -38.60 -18.14
N ILE A 42 18.40 -38.90 -17.96
CA ILE A 42 19.13 -39.68 -18.96
C ILE A 42 18.75 -41.16 -18.89
N ALA A 43 18.84 -41.78 -17.72
CA ALA A 43 18.58 -43.20 -17.55
C ALA A 43 17.12 -43.63 -17.88
N PRO A 44 16.06 -42.88 -17.47
CA PRO A 44 14.69 -43.30 -17.75
C PRO A 44 14.28 -43.10 -19.21
N PHE A 45 14.85 -42.09 -19.88
CA PHE A 45 14.48 -41.73 -21.26
C PHE A 45 15.46 -42.28 -22.31
N GLY A 46 16.52 -42.97 -21.90
CA GLY A 46 17.49 -43.61 -22.80
C GLY A 46 18.08 -42.63 -23.82
N ILE A 47 18.30 -41.37 -23.41
CA ILE A 47 18.69 -40.27 -24.29
C ILE A 47 20.06 -40.54 -24.94
N ASP A 48 20.90 -41.30 -24.25
CA ASP A 48 22.19 -41.80 -24.72
C ASP A 48 22.09 -42.84 -25.85
N GLN A 49 20.93 -43.51 -26.00
CA GLN A 49 20.72 -44.60 -26.96
C GLN A 49 19.93 -44.19 -28.22
N ILE A 50 19.45 -42.95 -28.29
CA ILE A 50 18.64 -42.47 -29.42
C ILE A 50 19.52 -42.40 -30.68
N LYS A 51 19.21 -43.25 -31.67
CA LYS A 51 19.89 -43.23 -32.98
C LYS A 51 19.51 -41.99 -33.79
N LYS A 52 20.50 -41.47 -34.51
CA LYS A 52 20.48 -40.23 -35.31
C LYS A 52 19.76 -40.42 -36.65
N GLU A 53 18.49 -40.85 -36.63
CA GLU A 53 17.70 -41.02 -37.86
C GLU A 53 17.08 -39.70 -38.35
N ILE A 54 16.95 -38.71 -37.46
CA ILE A 54 16.35 -37.40 -37.78
C ILE A 54 17.46 -36.39 -38.12
N ASN A 55 17.24 -35.58 -39.16
CA ASN A 55 18.11 -34.44 -39.49
C ASN A 55 17.93 -33.32 -38.44
N LEU A 56 18.66 -33.45 -37.33
CA LEU A 56 18.63 -32.53 -36.19
C LEU A 56 19.09 -31.11 -36.56
N ASP A 57 19.90 -30.96 -37.62
CA ASP A 57 20.35 -29.65 -38.11
C ASP A 57 19.18 -28.83 -38.62
N LEU A 58 18.41 -29.40 -39.56
CA LEU A 58 17.27 -28.70 -40.16
C LEU A 58 16.21 -28.37 -39.11
N PHE A 59 15.94 -29.30 -38.20
CA PHE A 59 14.97 -29.09 -37.12
C PHE A 59 15.39 -27.94 -36.19
N SER A 60 16.66 -27.92 -35.77
CA SER A 60 17.18 -26.91 -34.86
C SER A 60 17.25 -25.53 -35.52
N ILE A 61 17.55 -25.45 -36.82
CA ILE A 61 17.47 -24.21 -37.61
C ILE A 61 16.02 -23.72 -37.65
N PHE A 62 15.06 -24.58 -37.98
CA PHE A 62 13.66 -24.19 -38.07
C PHE A 62 13.12 -23.66 -36.73
N LEU A 63 13.43 -24.35 -35.63
CA LEU A 63 13.09 -23.91 -34.28
C LEU A 63 13.67 -22.52 -33.96
N PHE A 64 14.96 -22.33 -34.23
CA PHE A 64 15.64 -21.07 -33.97
C PHE A 64 15.05 -19.91 -34.78
N VAL A 65 14.81 -20.12 -36.07
CA VAL A 65 14.18 -19.14 -36.95
C VAL A 65 12.76 -18.81 -36.46
N GLY A 66 11.98 -19.80 -36.02
CA GLY A 66 10.66 -19.60 -35.44
C GLY A 66 10.68 -18.73 -34.18
N CYS A 67 11.59 -19.00 -33.24
CA CYS A 67 11.77 -18.18 -32.04
C CYS A 67 12.24 -16.76 -32.35
N LEU A 68 13.09 -16.58 -33.35
CA LEU A 68 13.56 -15.27 -33.79
C LEU A 68 12.44 -14.47 -34.46
N ALA A 69 11.62 -15.11 -35.30
CA ALA A 69 10.44 -14.50 -35.90
C ALA A 69 9.41 -14.10 -34.83
N TRP A 70 9.19 -14.95 -33.82
CA TRP A 70 8.34 -14.64 -32.67
C TRP A 70 8.85 -13.41 -31.89
N LEU A 71 10.16 -13.35 -31.62
CA LEU A 71 10.77 -12.21 -30.95
C LEU A 71 10.58 -10.91 -31.76
N LEU A 72 10.82 -10.96 -33.07
CA LEU A 72 10.60 -9.82 -33.97
C LEU A 72 9.13 -9.40 -34.00
N TYR A 73 8.20 -10.35 -34.00
CA TYR A 73 6.77 -10.06 -33.91
C TYR A 73 6.42 -9.30 -32.61
N LEU A 74 6.95 -9.74 -31.47
CA LEU A 74 6.73 -9.06 -30.18
C LEU A 74 7.31 -7.63 -30.18
N LEU A 75 8.51 -7.44 -30.74
CA LEU A 75 9.21 -6.16 -30.74
C LEU A 75 8.58 -5.16 -31.72
N VAL A 76 8.36 -5.57 -32.97
CA VAL A 76 7.95 -4.67 -34.07
C VAL A 76 6.45 -4.44 -34.06
N TRP A 77 5.67 -5.53 -33.99
CA TRP A 77 4.22 -5.46 -34.20
C TRP A 77 3.46 -5.18 -32.91
N ARG A 78 3.86 -5.81 -31.80
CA ARG A 78 3.22 -5.57 -30.49
C ARG A 78 3.84 -4.42 -29.68
N LYS A 79 4.97 -3.87 -30.14
CA LYS A 79 5.74 -2.82 -29.43
C LYS A 79 6.02 -3.19 -27.97
N LEU A 80 6.21 -4.49 -27.71
CA LEU A 80 6.52 -5.01 -26.39
C LEU A 80 8.03 -5.07 -26.22
N LEU A 81 8.55 -4.53 -25.13
CA LEU A 81 9.97 -4.63 -24.79
C LEU A 81 10.17 -5.66 -23.68
N PRO A 82 11.24 -6.47 -23.72
CA PRO A 82 11.58 -7.36 -22.61
C PRO A 82 11.87 -6.52 -21.37
N CYS A 83 11.50 -6.99 -20.18
CA CYS A 83 11.80 -6.24 -18.95
C CYS A 83 13.30 -6.25 -18.65
N ILE A 84 13.84 -5.20 -18.03
CA ILE A 84 15.26 -5.15 -17.63
C ILE A 84 15.65 -6.32 -16.71
N ASN A 85 14.79 -6.65 -15.73
CA ASN A 85 14.98 -7.82 -14.88
C ASN A 85 14.96 -9.13 -15.68
N SER A 86 14.19 -9.20 -16.77
CA SER A 86 14.15 -10.38 -17.63
C SER A 86 15.46 -10.55 -18.39
N TRP A 87 16.05 -9.46 -18.91
CA TRP A 87 17.37 -9.48 -19.54
C TRP A 87 18.47 -9.93 -18.58
N VAL A 88 18.49 -9.35 -17.37
CA VAL A 88 19.50 -9.72 -16.37
C VAL A 88 19.36 -11.20 -15.99
N ASN A 89 18.13 -11.69 -15.81
CA ASN A 89 17.88 -13.11 -15.54
C ASN A 89 18.30 -14.01 -16.71
N LEU A 90 18.01 -13.62 -17.95
CA LEU A 90 18.46 -14.35 -19.14
C LEU A 90 19.98 -14.51 -19.16
N VAL A 91 20.72 -13.42 -18.91
CA VAL A 91 22.19 -13.44 -18.88
C VAL A 91 22.71 -14.34 -17.75
N LEU A 92 22.17 -14.21 -16.54
CA LEU A 92 22.58 -15.03 -15.39
C LEU A 92 22.33 -16.53 -15.61
N VAL A 93 21.14 -16.87 -16.12
CA VAL A 93 20.76 -18.27 -16.38
C VAL A 93 21.59 -18.84 -17.54
N THR A 94 21.88 -18.04 -18.57
CA THR A 94 22.78 -18.45 -19.66
C THR A 94 24.20 -18.68 -19.16
N LEU A 95 24.72 -17.79 -18.31
CA LEU A 95 26.04 -17.95 -17.69
C LEU A 95 26.10 -19.23 -16.83
N CYS A 96 25.04 -19.50 -16.06
CA CYS A 96 24.93 -20.73 -15.28
C CYS A 96 24.96 -21.97 -16.17
N TYR A 97 24.20 -21.98 -17.26
CA TYR A 97 24.20 -23.07 -18.23
C TYR A 97 25.58 -23.30 -18.83
N LEU A 98 26.28 -22.23 -19.21
CA LEU A 98 27.62 -22.34 -19.78
C LEU A 98 28.63 -22.91 -18.77
N LEU A 99 28.62 -22.42 -17.53
CA LEU A 99 29.57 -22.84 -16.50
C LEU A 99 29.29 -24.26 -15.96
N VAL A 100 28.02 -24.61 -15.78
CA VAL A 100 27.63 -25.89 -15.16
C VAL A 100 27.49 -27.00 -16.20
N PHE A 101 26.93 -26.74 -17.37
CA PHE A 101 26.67 -27.79 -18.35
C PHE A 101 27.65 -27.76 -19.51
N ARG A 102 27.84 -26.60 -20.16
CA ARG A 102 28.57 -26.54 -21.43
C ARG A 102 30.08 -26.72 -21.29
N PHE A 103 30.70 -26.09 -20.29
CA PHE A 103 32.16 -26.08 -20.07
C PHE A 103 32.64 -27.02 -18.96
N SER A 104 31.74 -27.74 -18.29
CA SER A 104 32.12 -28.68 -17.24
C SER A 104 32.70 -29.99 -17.78
N ASN A 105 32.56 -30.25 -19.09
CA ASN A 105 32.99 -31.48 -19.78
C ASN A 105 32.44 -32.78 -19.19
N VAL A 106 31.38 -32.70 -18.37
CA VAL A 106 30.71 -33.88 -17.79
C VAL A 106 29.88 -34.59 -18.86
N TYR A 107 29.27 -33.82 -19.76
CA TYR A 107 28.45 -34.32 -20.85
C TYR A 107 29.06 -33.96 -22.21
N ASN A 108 29.13 -34.95 -23.10
CA ASN A 108 29.54 -34.74 -24.48
C ASN A 108 28.31 -34.45 -25.34
N PHE A 109 28.10 -33.17 -25.65
CA PHE A 109 26.99 -32.75 -26.50
C PHE A 109 27.33 -32.88 -27.98
N GLU A 110 26.35 -33.35 -28.75
CA GLU A 110 26.41 -33.45 -30.21
C GLU A 110 26.52 -32.07 -30.87
N SER A 111 27.48 -31.94 -31.80
CA SER A 111 27.71 -30.71 -32.55
C SER A 111 26.84 -30.64 -33.79
N PHE A 112 26.55 -29.41 -34.19
CA PHE A 112 25.99 -29.11 -35.50
C PHE A 112 26.95 -29.55 -36.62
N GLN A 113 26.45 -30.03 -37.76
CA GLN A 113 27.33 -30.49 -38.84
C GLN A 113 28.03 -29.32 -39.55
N LEU A 114 27.34 -28.20 -39.71
CA LEU A 114 27.88 -26.99 -40.36
C LEU A 114 28.82 -26.17 -39.45
N ILE A 115 28.58 -26.18 -38.12
CA ILE A 115 29.34 -25.36 -37.16
C ILE A 115 29.62 -26.21 -35.92
N SER A 116 30.82 -26.77 -35.83
CA SER A 116 31.22 -27.68 -34.75
C SER A 116 31.24 -27.03 -33.36
N SER A 117 31.31 -25.70 -33.29
CA SER A 117 31.31 -24.94 -32.03
C SER A 117 29.95 -24.91 -31.33
N ILE A 118 28.84 -24.99 -32.08
CA ILE A 118 27.48 -24.88 -31.56
C ILE A 118 26.91 -26.29 -31.37
N LYS A 119 26.29 -26.56 -30.21
CA LYS A 119 25.61 -27.82 -29.93
C LYS A 119 24.12 -27.65 -30.07
N TYR A 120 23.40 -28.73 -30.38
CA TYR A 120 21.94 -28.68 -30.47
C TYR A 120 21.27 -28.22 -29.16
N LEU A 121 21.84 -28.62 -28.01
CA LEU A 121 21.33 -28.19 -26.71
C LEU A 121 21.43 -26.67 -26.52
N ASP A 122 22.46 -26.02 -27.08
CA ASP A 122 22.64 -24.56 -26.99
C ASP A 122 21.45 -23.84 -27.68
N ILE A 123 20.99 -24.36 -28.82
CA ILE A 123 19.87 -23.81 -29.58
C ILE A 123 18.54 -24.04 -28.85
N LEU A 124 18.30 -25.26 -28.36
CA LEU A 124 17.09 -25.60 -27.61
C LEU A 124 16.97 -24.74 -26.34
N PHE A 125 18.07 -24.59 -25.61
CA PHE A 125 18.12 -23.80 -24.39
C PHE A 125 17.85 -22.31 -24.67
N PHE A 126 18.45 -21.74 -25.72
CA PHE A 126 18.18 -20.36 -26.11
C PHE A 126 16.71 -20.13 -26.51
N CYS A 127 16.12 -21.05 -27.28
CA CYS A 127 14.71 -20.98 -27.66
C CYS A 127 13.78 -21.03 -26.43
N PHE A 128 14.06 -21.92 -25.49
CA PHE A 128 13.33 -22.02 -24.22
C PHE A 128 13.41 -20.72 -23.40
N LEU A 129 14.60 -20.13 -23.30
CA LEU A 129 14.81 -18.87 -22.60
C LEU A 129 14.03 -17.71 -23.23
N LEU A 130 13.98 -17.62 -24.56
CA LEU A 130 13.19 -16.61 -25.26
C LEU A 130 11.69 -16.72 -24.94
N VAL A 131 11.16 -17.94 -24.85
CA VAL A 131 9.73 -18.18 -24.53
C VAL A 131 9.38 -17.75 -23.10
N ILE A 132 10.26 -17.97 -22.13
CA ILE A 132 10.02 -17.61 -20.71
C ILE A 132 10.23 -16.11 -20.46
N THR A 133 10.90 -15.41 -21.37
CA THR A 133 11.20 -13.98 -21.23
C THR A 133 9.91 -13.17 -21.05
N LYS A 134 9.87 -12.33 -20.01
CA LYS A 134 8.70 -11.49 -19.74
C LYS A 134 8.79 -10.19 -20.51
N PHE A 135 7.77 -9.93 -21.33
CA PHE A 135 7.63 -8.72 -22.11
C PHE A 135 6.58 -7.78 -21.49
N LYS A 136 6.81 -6.47 -21.58
CA LYS A 136 5.86 -5.43 -21.17
C LYS A 136 5.67 -4.42 -22.30
N TYR A 137 4.47 -3.88 -22.37
CA TYR A 137 4.18 -2.74 -23.24
C TYR A 137 4.75 -1.47 -22.61
N TYR A 138 5.66 -0.81 -23.34
CA TYR A 138 6.31 0.40 -22.87
C TYR A 138 5.83 1.60 -23.66
N ASN A 139 4.68 2.15 -23.27
CA ASN A 139 4.28 3.47 -23.75
C ASN A 139 4.82 4.52 -22.78
N SER A 140 5.62 5.46 -23.28
CA SER A 140 5.88 6.67 -22.52
C SER A 140 4.54 7.39 -22.41
N LYS A 141 3.85 7.24 -21.28
CA LYS A 141 2.88 8.25 -20.89
C LYS A 141 3.71 9.52 -20.69
N ASP A 142 3.83 10.34 -21.73
CA ASP A 142 3.85 11.77 -21.47
C ASP A 142 2.60 11.99 -20.61
N LYS A 143 2.79 12.60 -19.43
CA LYS A 143 1.65 13.11 -18.68
C LYS A 143 1.01 14.11 -19.64
N GLY A 144 0.00 13.66 -20.38
CA GLY A 144 -0.64 14.49 -21.38
C GLY A 144 -1.10 15.75 -20.68
N GLU A 145 -0.59 16.90 -21.09
CA GLU A 145 -1.23 18.15 -20.71
C GLU A 145 -2.67 18.06 -21.18
N SER A 146 -3.61 18.36 -20.29
CA SER A 146 -5.03 18.32 -20.62
C SER A 146 -5.31 19.36 -21.70
N ILE A 147 -5.47 18.90 -22.94
CA ILE A 147 -5.90 19.78 -24.03
C ILE A 147 -7.40 20.01 -23.83
N TYR A 148 -7.75 21.17 -23.26
CA TYR A 148 -9.15 21.61 -23.10
C TYR A 148 -10.02 20.67 -22.23
N GLY A 149 -9.45 20.15 -21.14
CA GLY A 149 -10.16 19.31 -20.16
C GLY A 149 -10.61 20.09 -18.91
N PHE A 150 -11.49 19.50 -18.11
CA PHE A 150 -11.78 20.00 -16.77
C PHE A 150 -10.50 20.03 -15.93
N ILE A 151 -10.36 21.05 -15.09
CA ILE A 151 -9.31 21.11 -14.08
C ILE A 151 -9.71 20.14 -12.98
N GLU A 152 -8.90 19.10 -12.79
CA GLU A 152 -9.08 18.17 -11.67
C GLU A 152 -8.74 18.90 -10.37
N ASP A 153 -9.65 18.84 -9.39
CA ASP A 153 -9.37 19.35 -8.05
C ASP A 153 -8.36 18.43 -7.36
N ASN A 154 -7.09 18.81 -7.42
CA ASN A 154 -5.99 18.11 -6.78
C ASN A 154 -5.30 19.04 -5.79
N PHE A 155 -6.05 19.45 -4.76
CA PHE A 155 -5.56 20.33 -3.72
C PHE A 155 -4.33 19.72 -3.04
N ASN A 156 -3.18 20.36 -3.27
CA ASN A 156 -1.95 20.10 -2.55
C ASN A 156 -1.60 21.35 -1.73
N PRO A 157 -1.64 21.30 -0.40
CA PRO A 157 -1.38 22.48 0.42
C PRO A 157 0.06 23.01 0.29
N GLU A 158 1.04 22.18 -0.10
CA GLU A 158 2.43 22.64 -0.32
C GLU A 158 2.58 23.50 -1.59
N VAL A 159 1.74 23.23 -2.61
CA VAL A 159 1.84 23.86 -3.94
C VAL A 159 0.76 24.94 -4.13
N SER A 160 -0.39 24.78 -3.46
CA SER A 160 -1.54 25.64 -3.63
C SER A 160 -1.40 26.88 -2.77
N LYS A 161 -1.48 28.07 -3.38
CA LYS A 161 -1.50 29.33 -2.64
C LYS A 161 -2.78 29.42 -1.80
N ASP A 162 -2.64 29.56 -0.48
CA ASP A 162 -3.78 29.76 0.42
C ASP A 162 -4.33 31.19 0.32
N ILE A 163 -5.14 31.43 -0.72
CA ILE A 163 -5.76 32.75 -0.98
C ILE A 163 -6.71 33.15 0.15
N LEU A 164 -7.34 32.18 0.83
CA LEU A 164 -8.38 32.39 1.82
C LEU A 164 -7.86 32.43 3.26
N SER A 165 -6.53 32.38 3.46
CA SER A 165 -5.88 32.38 4.78
C SER A 165 -6.43 31.32 5.74
N ARG A 166 -6.87 30.17 5.20
CA ARG A 166 -7.45 29.06 5.95
C ARG A 166 -6.42 28.32 6.77
N GLN A 167 -5.16 28.36 6.36
CA GLN A 167 -4.04 27.72 7.05
C GLN A 167 -3.87 28.27 8.47
N ASN A 168 -3.92 29.60 8.65
CA ASN A 168 -3.85 30.20 9.98
C ASN A 168 -4.99 29.75 10.88
N TYR A 169 -6.21 29.66 10.32
CA TYR A 169 -7.35 29.17 11.08
C TYR A 169 -7.22 27.68 11.42
N ALA A 170 -6.75 26.84 10.49
CA ALA A 170 -6.47 25.43 10.73
C ALA A 170 -5.41 25.25 11.83
N HIS A 171 -4.30 25.99 11.78
CA HIS A 171 -3.27 25.98 12.82
C HIS A 171 -3.84 26.38 14.18
N LYS A 172 -4.67 27.44 14.24
CA LYS A 172 -5.32 27.87 15.48
C LYS A 172 -6.22 26.78 16.07
N ILE A 173 -6.99 26.07 15.25
CA ILE A 173 -7.80 24.92 15.70
C ILE A 173 -6.89 23.77 16.15
N GLY A 174 -5.83 23.47 15.39
CA GLY A 174 -4.83 22.47 15.73
C GLY A 174 -4.17 22.72 17.09
N LEU A 175 -3.75 23.95 17.37
CA LEU A 175 -3.20 24.37 18.66
C LEU A 175 -4.19 24.15 19.82
N LYS A 176 -5.47 24.50 19.61
CA LYS A 176 -6.52 24.24 20.62
C LYS A 176 -6.72 22.74 20.86
N ILE A 177 -6.73 21.94 19.80
CA ILE A 177 -6.80 20.47 19.90
C ILE A 177 -5.61 19.95 20.71
N LEU A 178 -4.38 20.42 20.42
CA LEU A 178 -3.18 20.03 21.16
C LEU A 178 -3.24 20.42 22.64
N GLY A 179 -3.69 21.64 22.93
CA GLY A 179 -3.81 22.18 24.30
C GLY A 179 -4.88 21.48 25.14
N THR A 180 -5.91 20.95 24.51
CA THR A 180 -7.03 20.28 25.21
C THR A 180 -6.59 18.94 25.81
N ASN A 181 -6.74 18.79 27.13
CA ASN A 181 -6.55 17.51 27.84
C ASN A 181 -7.89 16.77 27.93
N SER A 182 -8.21 15.93 26.95
CA SER A 182 -9.46 15.16 26.94
C SER A 182 -9.32 13.86 27.74
N LEU A 183 -9.27 13.96 29.07
CA LEU A 183 -8.99 12.82 29.97
C LEU A 183 -10.21 11.93 30.24
N LYS A 184 -11.43 12.41 30.00
CA LYS A 184 -12.65 11.70 30.42
C LYS A 184 -13.62 11.31 29.30
N LYS A 185 -13.55 11.97 28.14
CA LYS A 185 -14.47 11.75 27.00
C LYS A 185 -13.74 11.98 25.67
N SER A 186 -14.36 11.56 24.57
CA SER A 186 -13.95 12.02 23.23
C SER A 186 -14.48 13.43 22.95
N PHE A 187 -13.86 14.09 21.99
CA PHE A 187 -14.25 15.43 21.55
C PHE A 187 -14.62 15.38 20.06
N VAL A 188 -15.77 15.95 19.71
CA VAL A 188 -16.28 15.95 18.33
C VAL A 188 -16.28 17.38 17.81
N ILE A 189 -15.63 17.61 16.67
CA ILE A 189 -15.58 18.89 15.97
C ILE A 189 -16.20 18.69 14.59
N ALA A 190 -17.35 19.31 14.37
CA ALA A 190 -17.97 19.37 13.05
C ALA A 190 -17.55 20.66 12.34
N ILE A 191 -17.03 20.53 11.12
CA ILE A 191 -16.70 21.63 10.23
C ILE A 191 -17.87 21.83 9.28
N ASN A 192 -18.63 22.88 9.55
CA ASN A 192 -19.80 23.25 8.78
C ASN A 192 -19.47 24.35 7.78
N SER A 193 -19.82 24.16 6.52
CA SER A 193 -19.88 25.23 5.52
C SER A 193 -20.70 24.80 4.28
N PRO A 194 -20.97 25.70 3.33
CA PRO A 194 -21.63 25.34 2.07
C PRO A 194 -20.72 24.50 1.16
N TRP A 195 -21.29 23.92 0.11
CA TRP A 195 -20.53 23.19 -0.92
C TRP A 195 -19.58 24.13 -1.68
N GLY A 196 -18.41 23.63 -2.07
CA GLY A 196 -17.38 24.41 -2.78
C GLY A 196 -16.50 25.32 -1.91
N PHE A 197 -16.79 25.46 -0.61
CA PHE A 197 -15.98 26.27 0.31
C PHE A 197 -14.74 25.52 0.81
N GLY A 198 -14.07 24.67 0.03
CA GLY A 198 -12.74 24.12 0.37
C GLY A 198 -12.61 23.41 1.72
N LYS A 199 -13.64 22.66 2.14
CA LYS A 199 -13.64 21.96 3.44
C LYS A 199 -12.68 20.77 3.50
N SER A 200 -12.66 19.94 2.47
CA SER A 200 -11.68 18.85 2.38
C SER A 200 -10.26 19.44 2.35
N GLY A 201 -10.05 20.57 1.65
CA GLY A 201 -8.81 21.34 1.74
C GLY A 201 -8.48 21.83 3.15
N PHE A 202 -9.47 22.32 3.92
CA PHE A 202 -9.28 22.70 5.32
C PHE A 202 -8.90 21.51 6.22
N LEU A 203 -9.54 20.34 6.05
CA LEU A 203 -9.17 19.13 6.77
C LEU A 203 -7.74 18.69 6.43
N LEU A 204 -7.34 18.79 5.16
CA LEU A 204 -5.98 18.49 4.72
C LEU A 204 -4.95 19.45 5.36
N LEU A 205 -5.23 20.75 5.41
CA LEU A 205 -4.38 21.74 6.10
C LEU A 205 -4.24 21.44 7.60
N LEU A 206 -5.35 21.09 8.25
CA LEU A 206 -5.35 20.72 9.67
C LEU A 206 -4.58 19.42 9.91
N GLU A 207 -4.66 18.46 9.00
CA GLU A 207 -3.90 17.23 9.08
C GLU A 207 -2.40 17.45 8.86
N GLU A 208 -2.03 18.28 7.89
CA GLU A 208 -0.65 18.65 7.61
C GLU A 208 -0.01 19.31 8.84
N PHE A 209 -0.75 20.17 9.54
CA PHE A 209 -0.31 20.76 10.80
C PHE A 209 0.10 19.72 11.85
N PHE A 210 -0.64 18.61 11.96
CA PHE A 210 -0.29 17.53 12.89
C PHE A 210 0.88 16.64 12.40
N LYS A 211 1.30 16.80 11.14
CA LYS A 211 2.44 16.07 10.55
C LYS A 211 3.74 16.88 10.52
N ILE A 212 3.74 18.10 11.05
CA ILE A 212 4.93 18.93 11.11
C ILE A 212 5.98 18.25 12.00
N ASN A 213 7.08 17.82 11.39
CA ASN A 213 8.20 17.15 12.08
C ASN A 213 9.33 18.12 12.48
N ASN A 214 9.30 19.36 12.00
CA ASN A 214 10.32 20.36 12.28
C ASN A 214 9.84 21.34 13.35
N SER A 215 10.59 21.43 14.45
CA SER A 215 10.27 22.33 15.57
C SER A 215 10.25 23.80 15.15
N GLN A 216 11.14 24.22 14.26
CA GLN A 216 11.19 25.62 13.81
C GLN A 216 9.96 25.97 12.97
N ASP A 217 9.57 25.10 12.05
CA ASP A 217 8.38 25.31 11.22
C ASP A 217 7.11 25.33 12.08
N PHE A 218 7.03 24.45 13.08
CA PHE A 218 5.93 24.46 14.05
C PHE A 218 5.87 25.77 14.83
N LYS A 219 7.00 26.25 15.39
CA LYS A 219 7.07 27.51 16.13
C LYS A 219 6.61 28.68 15.29
N MET A 220 7.12 28.78 14.07
CA MET A 220 6.74 29.85 13.14
C MET A 220 5.24 29.82 12.81
N ASN A 221 4.68 28.64 12.57
CA ASN A 221 3.26 28.46 12.31
C ASN A 221 2.38 28.74 13.53
N ALA A 222 2.84 28.39 14.73
CA ALA A 222 2.14 28.64 15.97
C ALA A 222 2.07 30.14 16.32
N ILE A 223 3.19 30.84 16.21
CA ILE A 223 3.28 32.30 16.45
C ILE A 223 2.36 33.05 15.50
N ARG A 224 2.35 32.68 14.20
CA ARG A 224 1.49 33.31 13.19
C ARG A 224 -0.01 33.11 13.43
N SER A 225 -0.40 32.05 14.15
CA SER A 225 -1.80 31.66 14.32
C SER A 225 -2.38 31.99 15.70
N SER A 226 -1.54 32.38 16.67
CA SER A 226 -1.96 32.74 18.01
C SER A 226 -0.99 33.70 18.69
N ASP A 227 -1.38 34.97 18.84
CA ASP A 227 -0.62 35.99 19.57
C ASP A 227 -0.58 35.78 21.09
N LEU A 228 -1.39 34.84 21.61
CA LEU A 228 -1.59 34.60 23.04
C LEU A 228 -0.68 33.52 23.64
N LEU A 229 0.12 32.81 22.83
CA LEU A 229 0.95 31.71 23.29
C LEU A 229 2.39 32.15 23.51
N ASP A 230 2.96 31.83 24.67
CA ASP A 230 4.38 32.07 24.94
C ASP A 230 5.28 30.98 24.34
N ALA A 231 6.59 31.25 24.27
CA ALA A 231 7.55 30.31 23.70
C ALA A 231 7.59 28.95 24.43
N THR A 232 7.35 28.93 25.75
CA THR A 232 7.35 27.71 26.56
C THR A 232 6.10 26.86 26.33
N GLU A 233 4.96 27.49 26.12
CA GLU A 233 3.71 26.84 25.76
C GLU A 233 3.80 26.21 24.37
N ILE A 234 4.40 26.92 23.41
CA ILE A 234 4.63 26.40 22.05
C ILE A 234 5.51 25.14 22.11
N ASP A 235 6.58 25.15 22.91
CA ASP A 235 7.44 23.97 23.09
C ASP A 235 6.68 22.78 23.71
N ARG A 236 5.80 23.02 24.69
CA ARG A 236 4.94 21.98 25.27
C ARG A 236 3.95 21.43 24.25
N LEU A 237 3.37 22.28 23.40
CA LEU A 237 2.44 21.85 22.35
C LEU A 237 3.16 21.03 21.27
N TYR A 238 4.38 21.40 20.91
CA TYR A 238 5.20 20.65 19.97
C TYR A 238 5.50 19.23 20.48
N GLN A 239 5.83 19.07 21.77
CA GLN A 239 6.01 17.74 22.36
C GLN A 239 4.74 16.87 22.26
N ARG A 240 3.56 17.50 22.34
CA ARG A 240 2.28 16.79 22.20
C ARG A 240 2.01 16.31 20.77
N ILE A 241 2.55 16.96 19.74
CA ILE A 241 2.43 16.50 18.34
C ILE A 241 3.01 15.09 18.16
N ASN A 242 4.18 14.82 18.74
CA ASN A 242 4.83 13.51 18.66
C ASN A 242 4.02 12.40 19.35
N ASN A 243 3.03 12.78 20.16
CA ASN A 243 2.12 11.89 20.87
C ASN A 243 0.73 11.85 20.23
N ILE A 244 0.65 11.96 18.90
CA ILE A 244 -0.59 11.83 18.15
C ILE A 244 -0.62 10.53 17.34
N ILE A 245 -1.81 9.95 17.23
CA ILE A 245 -2.18 8.91 16.27
C ILE A 245 -3.19 9.52 15.32
N ILE A 246 -2.83 9.67 14.04
CA ILE A 246 -3.73 10.16 13.00
C ILE A 246 -4.44 8.96 12.38
N VAL A 247 -5.77 9.03 12.32
CA VAL A 247 -6.65 8.03 11.68
C VAL A 247 -7.44 8.73 10.58
N ARG A 248 -7.42 8.21 9.37
CA ARG A 248 -8.25 8.71 8.26
C ARG A 248 -9.34 7.70 7.97
N TYR A 249 -10.58 8.10 8.18
CA TYR A 249 -11.74 7.28 7.89
C TYR A 249 -12.62 7.95 6.85
N ASN A 250 -13.04 7.19 5.84
CA ASN A 250 -13.94 7.66 4.80
C ASN A 250 -15.06 6.62 4.66
N PRO A 251 -16.26 6.90 5.20
CA PRO A 251 -17.39 5.97 5.19
C PRO A 251 -17.91 5.70 3.78
N TRP A 252 -17.79 6.65 2.84
CA TRP A 252 -18.23 6.49 1.45
C TRP A 252 -17.39 5.48 0.65
N LYS A 253 -16.18 5.13 1.11
CA LYS A 253 -15.37 4.09 0.47
C LYS A 253 -15.88 2.67 0.72
N ASN A 254 -16.90 2.50 1.55
CA ASN A 254 -17.48 1.20 1.80
C ASN A 254 -18.36 0.76 0.62
N PHE A 255 -18.14 -0.45 0.11
CA PHE A 255 -18.96 -1.03 -0.97
C PHE A 255 -19.98 -2.06 -0.44
N ASP A 256 -19.98 -2.32 0.88
CA ASP A 256 -20.92 -3.20 1.57
C ASP A 256 -21.73 -2.35 2.57
N ASP A 257 -22.97 -2.03 2.20
CA ASP A 257 -23.88 -1.08 2.86
C ASP A 257 -24.14 -1.37 4.36
N LYS A 258 -23.64 -2.48 4.91
CA LYS A 258 -23.96 -2.96 6.26
C LYS A 258 -22.80 -2.99 7.25
N LYS A 259 -21.68 -2.31 6.99
CA LYS A 259 -20.48 -2.39 7.88
C LYS A 259 -19.72 -1.10 8.16
N ILE A 260 -20.35 0.08 8.05
CA ILE A 260 -19.73 1.38 8.43
C ILE A 260 -19.06 1.31 9.81
N VAL A 261 -19.77 0.79 10.80
CA VAL A 261 -19.27 0.66 12.17
C VAL A 261 -18.06 -0.26 12.25
N GLN A 262 -18.13 -1.45 11.66
CA GLN A 262 -17.03 -2.40 11.68
C GLN A 262 -15.78 -1.84 10.99
N ASP A 263 -15.96 -1.14 9.88
CA ASP A 263 -14.85 -0.60 9.10
C ASP A 263 -14.16 0.57 9.78
N PHE A 264 -14.90 1.41 10.49
CA PHE A 264 -14.30 2.40 11.37
C PHE A 264 -13.36 1.76 12.40
N PHE A 265 -13.82 0.72 13.10
CA PHE A 265 -13.00 0.03 14.10
C PHE A 265 -11.82 -0.73 13.49
N ASN A 266 -11.94 -1.22 12.25
CA ASN A 266 -10.84 -1.83 11.51
C ASN A 266 -9.76 -0.77 11.20
N GLU A 267 -10.15 0.41 10.75
CA GLU A 267 -9.21 1.50 10.41
C GLU A 267 -8.53 2.08 11.66
N LEU A 268 -9.31 2.27 12.72
CA LEU A 268 -8.80 2.66 14.03
C LEU A 268 -7.82 1.63 14.59
N SER A 269 -8.18 0.34 14.54
CA SER A 269 -7.32 -0.77 14.97
C SER A 269 -6.00 -0.81 14.18
N SER A 270 -6.05 -0.63 12.86
CA SER A 270 -4.88 -0.63 11.98
C SER A 270 -3.94 0.56 12.25
N SER A 271 -4.49 1.70 12.66
CA SER A 271 -3.69 2.85 13.09
C SER A 271 -3.06 2.65 14.47
N ILE A 272 -3.80 2.05 15.41
CA ILE A 272 -3.32 1.75 16.76
C ILE A 272 -2.28 0.62 16.77
N SER A 273 -2.37 -0.36 15.86
CA SER A 273 -1.48 -1.54 15.85
C SER A 273 0.01 -1.20 15.70
N LYS A 274 0.33 -0.01 15.22
CA LYS A 274 1.70 0.53 15.13
C LYS A 274 2.31 0.85 16.50
N TYR A 275 1.47 1.05 17.50
CA TYR A 275 1.86 1.48 18.84
C TYR A 275 1.55 0.42 19.90
N ASP A 276 0.42 -0.27 19.78
CA ASP A 276 0.03 -1.36 20.70
C ASP A 276 -0.82 -2.43 19.97
N LEU A 277 -0.25 -3.63 19.84
CA LEU A 277 -0.89 -4.78 19.18
C LEU A 277 -2.00 -5.42 20.03
N GLN A 278 -1.91 -5.35 21.36
CA GLN A 278 -2.96 -5.90 22.23
C GLN A 278 -4.19 -4.99 22.20
N LEU A 279 -3.98 -3.68 22.30
CA LEU A 279 -5.05 -2.70 22.20
C LEU A 279 -5.74 -2.76 20.85
N SER A 280 -4.98 -2.86 19.74
CA SER A 280 -5.57 -2.95 18.41
C SER A 280 -6.50 -4.16 18.26
N LYS A 281 -6.15 -5.31 18.85
CA LYS A 281 -7.01 -6.51 18.90
C LYS A 281 -8.28 -6.26 19.71
N LYS A 282 -8.19 -5.59 20.87
CA LYS A 282 -9.37 -5.23 21.69
C LYS A 282 -10.31 -4.29 20.94
N VAL A 283 -9.79 -3.23 20.32
CA VAL A 283 -10.55 -2.27 19.50
C VAL A 283 -11.25 -2.98 18.34
N LYS A 284 -10.55 -3.88 17.64
CA LYS A 284 -11.15 -4.66 16.54
C LYS A 284 -12.23 -5.62 17.02
N LYS A 285 -12.01 -6.28 18.17
CA LYS A 285 -12.99 -7.17 18.79
C LYS A 285 -14.23 -6.38 19.20
N TYR A 286 -14.06 -5.21 19.81
CA TYR A 286 -15.15 -4.33 20.23
C TYR A 286 -16.03 -3.92 19.05
N GLY A 287 -15.45 -3.44 17.95
CA GLY A 287 -16.21 -3.13 16.74
C GLY A 287 -16.99 -4.33 16.18
N LYS A 288 -16.38 -5.51 16.17
CA LYS A 288 -17.04 -6.75 15.72
C LYS A 288 -18.21 -7.15 16.61
N ASP A 289 -18.03 -7.10 17.93
CA ASP A 289 -19.06 -7.51 18.88
C ASP A 289 -20.23 -6.52 18.90
N LEU A 290 -19.95 -5.24 18.66
CA LEU A 290 -20.98 -4.20 18.51
C LEU A 290 -21.88 -4.42 17.29
N THR A 291 -21.31 -4.79 16.14
CA THR A 291 -22.08 -5.05 14.91
C THR A 291 -22.88 -6.35 14.92
N LYS A 292 -22.68 -7.22 15.92
CA LYS A 292 -23.50 -8.44 16.09
C LYS A 292 -24.81 -8.19 16.86
N LEU A 293 -24.95 -7.01 17.46
CA LEU A 293 -26.19 -6.62 18.13
C LEU A 293 -27.18 -6.21 17.04
N ASP A 294 -28.36 -6.83 17.01
CA ASP A 294 -29.44 -6.46 16.08
C ASP A 294 -29.70 -4.95 16.11
N ASP A 295 -30.04 -4.32 14.98
CA ASP A 295 -30.24 -2.86 14.89
C ASP A 295 -31.29 -2.32 15.89
N ASN A 296 -32.32 -3.12 16.18
CA ASN A 296 -33.35 -2.83 17.19
C ASN A 296 -32.85 -2.96 18.64
N VAL A 297 -31.84 -3.82 18.87
CA VAL A 297 -31.18 -4.00 20.16
C VAL A 297 -30.08 -2.96 20.34
N PHE A 298 -29.35 -2.62 19.28
CA PHE A 298 -28.36 -1.54 19.27
C PHE A 298 -28.98 -0.19 19.61
N SER A 299 -30.11 0.16 18.97
CA SER A 299 -30.86 1.39 19.28
C SER A 299 -31.41 1.41 20.71
N LYS A 300 -31.94 0.28 21.19
CA LYS A 300 -32.50 0.15 22.55
C LYS A 300 -31.42 0.10 23.65
N LEU A 301 -30.25 -0.49 23.38
CA LEU A 301 -29.10 -0.48 24.27
C LEU A 301 -28.47 0.91 24.35
N VAL A 302 -28.45 1.65 23.25
CA VAL A 302 -28.08 3.07 23.22
C VAL A 302 -29.00 3.91 24.10
N GLU A 303 -30.30 3.63 24.08
CA GLU A 303 -31.30 4.33 24.90
C GLU A 303 -31.21 3.93 26.39
N LEU A 304 -31.01 2.64 26.69
CA LEU A 304 -30.88 2.13 28.06
C LEU A 304 -29.55 2.50 28.73
N ALA A 305 -28.45 2.57 27.99
CA ALA A 305 -27.15 2.98 28.53
C ALA A 305 -27.13 4.45 29.00
N VAL A 306 -28.10 5.27 28.57
CA VAL A 306 -28.28 6.65 29.03
C VAL A 306 -28.93 6.72 30.41
N ASP A 307 -29.80 5.75 30.76
CA ASP A 307 -30.56 5.75 32.02
C ASP A 307 -29.92 4.92 33.13
N SER A 308 -29.06 3.95 32.79
CA SER A 308 -28.45 3.04 33.77
C SER A 308 -26.93 2.92 33.59
N ILE A 309 -26.21 3.92 34.09
CA ILE A 309 -24.79 3.82 34.45
C ILE A 309 -24.68 2.90 35.68
N ALA A 310 -24.96 1.60 35.51
CA ALA A 310 -24.58 0.48 36.39
C ALA A 310 -25.32 -0.81 35.94
N SER A 311 -24.67 -1.69 35.16
CA SER A 311 -24.63 -3.16 35.35
C SER A 311 -24.09 -3.93 34.11
N GLU A 312 -23.03 -4.70 34.35
CA GLU A 312 -22.59 -5.96 33.72
C GLU A 312 -22.99 -6.27 32.27
N SER A 313 -22.23 -5.74 31.30
CA SER A 313 -22.14 -6.36 29.96
C SER A 313 -20.67 -6.53 29.55
N THR A 314 -20.36 -7.64 28.88
CA THR A 314 -19.00 -7.95 28.36
C THR A 314 -18.45 -6.88 27.41
N LEU A 315 -19.33 -6.09 26.76
CA LEU A 315 -18.94 -4.94 25.95
C LEU A 315 -18.50 -3.74 26.79
N THR A 316 -19.14 -3.49 27.93
CA THR A 316 -18.76 -2.43 28.87
C THR A 316 -17.38 -2.70 29.45
N GLU A 317 -17.11 -3.95 29.86
CA GLU A 317 -15.78 -4.36 30.33
C GLU A 317 -14.71 -4.17 29.25
N LEU A 318 -15.01 -4.60 28.01
CA LEU A 318 -14.08 -4.42 26.90
C LEU A 318 -13.83 -2.93 26.58
N PHE A 319 -14.85 -2.09 26.69
CA PHE A 319 -14.73 -0.64 26.54
C PHE A 319 -13.84 -0.02 27.63
N ASP A 320 -14.02 -0.41 28.89
CA ASP A 320 -13.19 0.06 30.00
C ASP A 320 -11.74 -0.41 29.88
N GLU A 321 -11.53 -1.67 29.47
CA GLU A 321 -10.20 -2.18 29.16
C GLU A 321 -9.50 -1.40 28.03
N ILE A 322 -10.24 -1.02 26.99
CA ILE A 322 -9.72 -0.19 25.90
C ILE A 322 -9.32 1.18 26.43
N ASN A 323 -10.18 1.85 27.21
CA ASN A 323 -9.87 3.15 27.79
C ASN A 323 -8.65 3.11 28.73
N ASN A 324 -8.56 2.10 29.60
CA ASN A 324 -7.41 1.90 30.47
C ASN A 324 -6.12 1.67 29.68
N SER A 325 -6.20 1.01 28.52
CA SER A 325 -5.04 0.79 27.64
C SER A 325 -4.67 2.08 26.89
N LEU A 326 -5.66 2.86 26.44
CA LEU A 326 -5.43 4.16 25.81
C LEU A 326 -4.74 5.15 26.74
N ASP A 327 -5.13 5.16 28.03
CA ASP A 327 -4.49 5.99 29.05
C ASP A 327 -3.02 5.62 29.29
N ARG A 328 -2.66 4.33 29.13
CA ARG A 328 -1.26 3.87 29.23
C ARG A 328 -0.41 4.32 28.05
N ILE A 329 -0.98 4.34 26.85
CA ILE A 329 -0.27 4.78 25.63
C ILE A 329 -0.01 6.29 25.67
N GLN A 330 -0.83 7.06 26.40
CA GLN A 330 -0.72 8.52 26.54
C GLN A 330 -0.66 9.27 25.20
N LYS A 331 -1.23 8.68 24.15
CA LYS A 331 -1.33 9.30 22.82
C LYS A 331 -2.73 9.83 22.56
N LYS A 332 -2.79 10.95 21.86
CA LYS A 332 -4.01 11.60 21.40
C LYS A 332 -4.39 11.03 20.04
N ILE A 333 -5.61 10.51 19.91
CA ILE A 333 -6.10 9.96 18.66
C ILE A 333 -6.87 11.08 17.94
N ILE A 334 -6.47 11.38 16.71
CA ILE A 334 -7.18 12.35 15.86
C ILE A 334 -7.72 11.60 14.67
N VAL A 335 -9.04 11.48 14.63
CA VAL A 335 -9.77 10.80 13.58
C VAL A 335 -10.35 11.84 12.63
N PHE A 336 -9.90 11.82 11.38
CA PHE A 336 -10.47 12.58 10.28
C PHE A 336 -11.55 11.74 9.62
N VAL A 337 -12.76 12.27 9.54
CA VAL A 337 -13.92 11.65 8.90
C VAL A 337 -14.43 12.58 7.81
N ASP A 338 -14.29 12.15 6.55
CA ASP A 338 -14.62 12.94 5.36
C ASP A 338 -15.76 12.29 4.54
N ASP A 339 -16.28 12.99 3.53
CA ASP A 339 -17.32 12.50 2.60
C ASP A 339 -18.65 12.05 3.27
N LEU A 340 -19.04 12.64 4.41
CA LEU A 340 -20.32 12.36 5.07
C LEU A 340 -21.54 12.76 4.25
N ASP A 341 -21.38 13.78 3.40
CA ASP A 341 -22.39 14.33 2.51
C ASP A 341 -22.77 13.40 1.34
N ARG A 342 -21.96 12.36 1.09
CA ARG A 342 -22.22 11.35 0.05
C ARG A 342 -22.94 10.11 0.56
N LEU A 343 -23.17 10.03 1.87
CA LEU A 343 -23.85 8.91 2.50
C LEU A 343 -25.35 8.98 2.29
N THR A 344 -25.98 7.81 2.21
CA THR A 344 -27.43 7.65 2.30
C THR A 344 -27.93 7.97 3.71
N GLY A 345 -29.25 8.11 3.88
CA GLY A 345 -29.85 8.44 5.18
C GLY A 345 -29.51 7.42 6.28
N ASP A 346 -29.59 6.12 5.96
CA ASP A 346 -29.30 5.04 6.92
C ASP A 346 -27.81 5.00 7.28
N GLU A 347 -26.93 5.17 6.30
CA GLU A 347 -25.48 5.25 6.51
C GLU A 347 -25.07 6.45 7.36
N LEU A 348 -25.69 7.61 7.12
CA LEU A 348 -25.45 8.80 7.93
C LEU A 348 -25.91 8.57 9.38
N ILE A 349 -27.05 7.93 9.59
CA ILE A 349 -27.53 7.56 10.92
C ILE A 349 -26.51 6.63 11.62
N ASP A 350 -25.92 5.68 10.92
CA ASP A 350 -24.91 4.78 11.47
C ASP A 350 -23.60 5.48 11.84
N VAL A 351 -23.15 6.44 11.02
CA VAL A 351 -22.03 7.31 11.39
C VAL A 351 -22.37 8.17 12.61
N LEU A 352 -23.58 8.75 12.66
CA LEU A 352 -24.01 9.56 13.81
C LEU A 352 -24.13 8.72 15.08
N LYS A 353 -24.62 7.48 14.99
CA LYS A 353 -24.64 6.50 16.09
C LYS A 353 -23.23 6.21 16.60
N LEU A 354 -22.27 6.04 15.68
CA LEU A 354 -20.86 5.82 16.01
C LEU A 354 -20.25 6.99 16.77
N ILE A 355 -20.50 8.21 16.29
CA ILE A 355 -20.04 9.46 16.91
C ILE A 355 -20.67 9.65 18.30
N ARG A 356 -21.98 9.41 18.41
CA ARG A 356 -22.74 9.65 19.64
C ARG A 356 -22.37 8.66 20.75
N ASN A 357 -22.18 7.37 20.43
CA ASN A 357 -22.20 6.31 21.44
C ASN A 357 -20.98 5.39 21.47
N THR A 358 -20.18 5.32 20.39
CA THR A 358 -19.21 4.22 20.26
C THR A 358 -17.75 4.67 20.24
N ALA A 359 -17.50 5.91 19.83
CA ALA A 359 -16.16 6.50 19.81
C ALA A 359 -15.89 7.41 21.02
N ASN A 360 -16.50 7.15 22.19
CA ASN A 360 -16.20 7.85 23.45
C ASN A 360 -14.90 7.37 24.12
N PHE A 361 -13.91 7.03 23.31
CA PHE A 361 -12.59 6.68 23.80
C PHE A 361 -11.87 7.91 24.35
N ARG A 362 -11.17 7.73 25.47
CA ARG A 362 -10.37 8.79 26.09
C ARG A 362 -9.34 9.32 25.09
N ASN A 363 -9.06 10.61 25.18
CA ASN A 363 -8.07 11.31 24.35
C ASN A 363 -8.29 11.17 22.82
N THR A 364 -9.54 10.98 22.39
CA THR A 364 -9.90 10.86 20.98
C THR A 364 -10.64 12.10 20.49
N PHE A 365 -10.20 12.67 19.36
CA PHE A 365 -10.80 13.80 18.67
C PHE A 365 -11.34 13.35 17.32
N LEU A 366 -12.63 13.56 17.07
CA LEU A 366 -13.29 13.27 15.80
C LEU A 366 -13.49 14.58 15.05
N LEU A 367 -12.87 14.70 13.88
CA LEU A 367 -12.97 15.84 12.98
C LEU A 367 -13.89 15.44 11.82
N LEU A 368 -15.09 16.00 11.81
CA LEU A 368 -16.15 15.68 10.86
C LEU A 368 -16.30 16.79 9.84
N HIS A 369 -16.50 16.44 8.59
CA HIS A 369 -17.03 17.34 7.59
C HIS A 369 -18.55 17.19 7.50
N MET A 370 -19.32 18.29 7.55
CA MET A 370 -20.72 18.30 7.11
C MET A 370 -21.01 19.44 6.12
N ILE A 371 -21.80 19.15 5.09
CA ILE A 371 -22.41 20.17 4.24
C ILE A 371 -23.69 20.67 4.90
N ILE A 372 -23.78 21.98 5.09
CA ILE A 372 -25.08 22.61 5.34
C ILE A 372 -25.71 22.85 3.98
N ILE A 373 -26.79 22.12 3.68
CA ILE A 373 -27.73 22.51 2.62
C ILE A 373 -28.68 23.51 3.28
N MET A 374 -28.49 24.80 3.00
CA MET A 374 -29.51 25.79 3.34
C MET A 374 -30.64 25.60 2.32
N CYS A 375 -31.73 24.97 2.76
CA CYS A 375 -32.99 24.94 2.00
C CYS A 375 -33.73 26.28 2.11
#